data_AF-A0AAD3CN91-F1
#
_entry.id   AF-A0AAD3CN91-F1
#
_cell.length_a   1.000
_cell.length_b   1.000
_cell.length_c   1.000
_cell.angle_alpha   90.00
_cell.angle_beta   90.00
_cell.angle_gamma   90.00
#
_symmetry.space_group_name_H-M   'P 1'
#
loop_
_entity.id
_entity.type
_entity.pdbx_description
1 polymer ?
#
loop_
_entity_poly.entity_id
_entity_poly.type
_entity_poly.pdbx_seq_one_letter_code
_entity_poly.pdbx_strand_id
1 'polypeptide(L)'
;MSEKNCYNCGQGGHLARDCKNPRAEGDARDKINSEKRQYRRCFNCGKFGHIADDCTKPRNEKACYNCGKDGHIARDCPEPRAPRDKNS
;
A
#
# COMPACT_ATOMS: atom_id res chain seq x y z
N MET A 1 -7.85 -16.50 -12.10
CA MET A 1 -8.81 -15.67 -11.34
C MET A 1 -8.26 -15.54 -9.93
N SER A 2 -8.13 -14.34 -9.37
CA SER A 2 -7.56 -14.15 -8.02
C SER A 2 -8.51 -14.72 -6.98
N GLU A 3 -8.22 -15.92 -6.49
CA GLU A 3 -8.93 -16.54 -5.40
C GLU A 3 -8.87 -15.59 -4.20
N LYS A 4 -10.05 -15.16 -3.75
CA LYS A 4 -10.17 -14.26 -2.61
C LYS A 4 -9.98 -15.11 -1.37
N ASN A 5 -8.74 -15.20 -0.91
CA ASN A 5 -8.42 -15.80 0.37
C ASN A 5 -8.83 -14.85 1.49
N CYS A 6 -9.38 -15.43 2.54
CA CYS A 6 -9.77 -14.71 3.72
C CYS A 6 -8.55 -14.12 4.41
N TYR A 7 -8.46 -12.79 4.49
CA TYR A 7 -7.37 -12.10 5.20
C TYR A 7 -7.38 -12.28 6.72
N ASN A 8 -8.39 -12.97 7.26
CA ASN A 8 -8.50 -13.31 8.67
C ASN A 8 -7.92 -14.70 8.99
N CYS A 9 -8.26 -15.72 8.19
CA CYS A 9 -7.85 -17.11 8.45
C CYS A 9 -7.00 -17.75 7.35
N GLY A 10 -6.70 -17.04 6.26
CA GLY A 10 -5.91 -17.51 5.12
C GLY A 10 -6.63 -18.48 4.17
N GLN A 11 -7.78 -19.01 4.55
CA GLN A 11 -8.53 -19.98 3.75
C GLN A 11 -9.23 -19.33 2.54
N GLY A 12 -9.23 -20.05 1.42
CA GLY A 12 -9.95 -19.66 0.20
C GLY A 12 -11.47 -19.74 0.36
N GLY A 13 -12.20 -19.16 -0.61
CA GLY A 13 -13.66 -19.29 -0.72
C GLY A 13 -14.49 -18.25 0.03
N HIS A 14 -13.88 -17.37 0.84
CA HIS A 14 -14.59 -16.28 1.51
C HIS A 14 -13.67 -15.07 1.79
N LEU A 15 -14.27 -13.89 1.98
CA LEU A 15 -13.56 -12.67 2.38
C LEU A 15 -13.51 -12.54 3.90
N ALA A 16 -12.56 -11.73 4.41
CA ALA A 16 -12.42 -11.46 5.84
C ALA A 16 -13.66 -10.82 6.51
N ARG A 17 -14.59 -10.29 5.70
CA ARG A 17 -15.87 -9.74 6.18
C ARG A 17 -16.89 -10.83 6.48
N ASP A 18 -16.76 -11.97 5.80
CA ASP A 18 -17.67 -13.12 5.85
C ASP A 18 -17.02 -14.29 6.63
N CYS A 19 -15.89 -14.03 7.27
CA CYS A 19 -15.16 -15.03 8.03
C CYS A 19 -15.85 -15.27 9.38
N LYS A 20 -16.22 -16.53 9.63
CA LYS A 20 -16.82 -16.96 10.91
C LYS A 20 -15.79 -17.17 12.02
N ASN A 21 -14.49 -17.23 11.69
CA ASN A 21 -13.44 -17.31 12.71
C ASN A 21 -13.32 -15.97 13.45
N PRO A 22 -12.96 -15.99 14.75
CA PRO A 22 -12.65 -14.76 15.48
C PRO A 22 -11.60 -13.94 14.72
N ARG A 23 -11.66 -12.61 14.85
CA ARG A 23 -10.66 -11.74 14.23
C ARG A 23 -9.29 -12.17 14.76
N ALA A 24 -8.37 -12.52 13.86
CA ALA A 24 -7.01 -12.84 14.20
C ALA A 24 -6.43 -11.67 14.99
N GLU A 25 -5.98 -11.96 16.21
CA GLU A 25 -5.43 -10.96 17.10
C GLU A 25 -4.05 -10.52 16.56
N GLY A 26 -3.87 -9.21 16.38
CA GLY A 26 -2.61 -8.60 15.94
C GLY A 26 -2.44 -8.41 14.43
N ASP A 27 -1.22 -8.00 14.04
CA ASP A 27 -0.75 -7.62 12.70
C ASP A 27 -0.77 -8.73 11.62
N ALA A 28 -1.71 -9.67 11.66
CA ALA A 28 -1.87 -10.73 10.65
C ALA A 28 -2.06 -10.18 9.23
N ARG A 29 -2.47 -8.91 9.10
CA ARG A 29 -2.54 -8.15 7.84
C ARG A 29 -1.18 -7.96 7.17
N ASP A 30 -0.10 -7.96 7.96
CA ASP A 30 1.27 -7.71 7.50
C ASP A 30 1.90 -8.92 6.82
N LYS A 31 1.62 -10.13 7.32
CA LYS A 31 2.20 -11.38 6.79
C LYS A 31 1.75 -11.70 5.37
N ILE A 32 0.49 -11.41 5.02
CA ILE A 32 -0.05 -11.62 3.66
C ILE A 32 0.55 -10.61 2.66
N ASN A 33 1.08 -9.49 3.14
CA ASN A 33 1.59 -8.40 2.30
C ASN A 33 3.12 -8.34 2.23
N SER A 34 3.81 -9.16 3.03
CA SER A 34 5.26 -9.17 3.21
C SER A 34 6.04 -9.46 1.92
N GLU A 35 5.63 -10.45 1.13
CA GLU A 35 6.33 -10.81 -0.13
C GLU A 35 6.28 -9.65 -1.16
N LYS A 36 5.20 -8.87 -1.17
CA LYS A 36 5.07 -7.69 -2.05
C LYS A 36 5.76 -6.44 -1.52
N ARG A 37 6.29 -6.43 -0.29
CA ARG A 37 7.04 -5.28 0.24
C ARG A 37 8.48 -5.29 -0.23
N GLN A 38 9.08 -6.47 -0.40
CA GLN A 38 10.47 -6.61 -0.86
C GLN A 38 10.68 -6.00 -2.27
N TYR A 39 9.71 -6.17 -3.17
CA TYR A 39 9.77 -5.63 -4.54
C TYR A 39 9.20 -4.23 -4.71
N ARG A 40 8.69 -3.60 -3.65
CA ARG A 40 8.16 -2.23 -3.76
C ARG A 40 9.28 -1.21 -3.66
N ARG A 41 9.26 -0.24 -4.58
CA ARG A 41 10.08 0.96 -4.50
C ARG A 41 9.56 1.85 -3.38
N CYS A 42 10.46 2.32 -2.53
CA CYS A 42 10.19 3.32 -1.53
C CYS A 42 9.74 4.64 -2.19
N PHE A 43 8.54 5.10 -1.86
CA PHE A 43 8.02 6.38 -2.38
C PHE A 43 8.71 7.62 -1.80
N ASN A 44 9.52 7.46 -0.75
CA ASN A 44 10.29 8.56 -0.17
C ASN A 44 11.66 8.71 -0.83
N CYS A 45 12.38 7.61 -1.07
CA CYS A 45 13.78 7.65 -1.52
C CYS A 45 14.05 6.95 -2.87
N GLY A 46 13.06 6.25 -3.44
CA GLY A 46 13.18 5.56 -4.71
C GLY A 46 13.94 4.23 -4.67
N LYS A 47 14.40 3.75 -3.50
CA LYS A 47 15.11 2.46 -3.35
C LYS A 47 14.16 1.29 -3.12
N PHE A 48 14.54 0.09 -3.52
CA PHE A 48 13.80 -1.15 -3.26
C PHE A 48 14.16 -1.74 -1.89
N GLY A 49 13.38 -2.71 -1.42
CA GLY A 49 13.60 -3.42 -0.16
C GLY A 49 12.93 -2.79 1.07
N HIS A 50 12.40 -1.58 0.96
CA HIS A 50 11.59 -0.93 2.00
C HIS A 50 10.54 0.00 1.39
N ILE A 51 9.54 0.38 2.18
CA ILE A 51 8.50 1.33 1.79
C ILE A 51 8.77 2.72 2.39
N ALA A 52 8.03 3.74 1.95
CA ALA A 52 8.17 5.11 2.46
C ALA A 52 7.89 5.27 3.96
N ASP A 53 7.24 4.29 4.59
CA ASP A 53 6.97 4.27 6.02
C ASP A 53 8.19 3.80 6.84
N ASP A 54 8.94 2.86 6.28
CA ASP A 54 10.16 2.28 6.87
C ASP A 54 11.44 3.02 6.39
N CYS A 55 11.27 4.12 5.66
CA CYS A 55 12.40 4.84 5.09
C CYS A 55 13.08 5.71 6.15
N THR A 56 14.38 5.48 6.36
CA THR A 56 15.22 6.24 7.29
C THR A 56 15.53 7.66 6.84
N LYS A 57 15.27 8.00 5.57
CA LYS A 57 15.39 9.38 5.08
C LYS A 57 14.25 10.24 5.64
N PRO A 58 14.47 11.54 5.89
CA PRO A 58 13.38 12.44 6.25
C PRO A 58 12.26 12.30 5.22
N ARG A 59 11.01 12.19 5.68
CA ARG A 59 9.86 12.20 4.78
C ARG A 59 9.91 13.51 4.02
N ASN A 60 10.13 13.45 2.72
CA ASN A 60 9.86 14.60 1.87
C ASN A 60 8.40 15.01 2.15
N GLU A 61 8.21 16.28 2.47
CA GLU A 61 6.91 16.88 2.75
C GLU A 61 5.94 16.34 1.70
N LYS A 62 4.81 15.77 2.14
CA LYS A 62 3.90 14.97 1.30
C LYS A 62 3.43 15.81 0.11
N ALA A 63 4.23 15.84 -0.93
CA ALA A 63 3.95 16.50 -2.17
C ALA A 63 2.93 15.63 -2.89
N CYS A 64 1.95 16.30 -3.47
CA CYS A 64 0.92 15.66 -4.21
C CYS A 64 1.53 14.90 -5.39
N TYR A 65 1.42 13.57 -5.40
CA TYR A 65 1.87 12.74 -6.53
C TYR A 65 1.12 13.02 -7.84
N ASN A 66 0.11 13.89 -7.81
CA ASN A 66 -0.64 14.32 -8.98
C ASN A 66 -0.09 15.63 -9.58
N CYS A 67 0.11 16.66 -8.75
CA CYS A 67 0.47 18.00 -9.20
C CYS A 67 1.81 18.53 -8.64
N GLY A 68 2.50 17.77 -7.79
CA GLY A 68 3.80 18.11 -7.20
C GLY A 68 3.77 19.11 -6.05
N LYS A 69 2.62 19.69 -5.71
CA LYS A 69 2.48 20.70 -4.64
C LYS A 69 2.41 20.06 -3.25
N ASP A 70 3.01 20.68 -2.25
CA ASP A 70 2.87 20.30 -0.84
C ASP A 70 1.49 20.70 -0.28
N GLY A 71 1.19 20.28 0.95
CA GLY A 71 -0.09 20.55 1.64
C GLY A 71 -1.21 19.55 1.35
N HIS A 72 -1.09 18.69 0.34
CA HIS A 72 -2.07 17.63 0.06
C HIS A 72 -1.44 16.41 -0.65
N ILE A 73 -2.12 15.27 -0.60
CA ILE A 73 -1.74 14.05 -1.33
C ILE A 73 -2.58 13.91 -2.61
N ALA A 74 -2.15 13.04 -3.54
CA ALA A 74 -2.88 12.79 -4.79
C ALA A 74 -4.35 12.34 -4.62
N ARG A 75 -4.73 11.86 -3.42
CA ARG A 75 -6.14 11.53 -3.10
C ARG A 75 -7.00 12.76 -2.83
N ASP A 76 -6.38 13.81 -2.29
CA ASP A 76 -6.99 15.09 -1.92
C ASP A 76 -6.62 16.18 -2.93
N CYS A 77 -6.09 15.80 -4.09
CA CYS A 77 -5.71 16.76 -5.11
C CYS A 77 -6.96 17.37 -5.74
N PRO A 78 -7.10 18.71 -5.73
CA PRO A 78 -8.19 19.38 -6.42
C PRO A 78 -8.03 19.31 -7.94
N GLU A 79 -6.80 19.08 -8.43
CA GLU A 79 -6.51 18.96 -9.86
C GLU A 79 -6.95 17.58 -10.40
N PRO A 80 -7.35 17.51 -11.69
CA PRO A 80 -7.65 16.24 -12.34
C PRO A 80 -6.44 15.30 -12.29
N ARG A 81 -6.68 13.98 -12.24
CA ARG A 81 -5.60 13.00 -12.17
C ARG A 81 -4.74 13.06 -13.44
N ALA A 82 -3.50 13.50 -13.30
CA ALA A 82 -2.51 13.44 -14.35
C ALA A 82 -2.34 11.97 -14.79
N PRO A 83 -2.27 11.70 -16.10
CA PRO A 83 -2.01 10.36 -16.59
C PRO A 83 -0.65 9.92 -16.05
N ARG A 84 -0.67 8.91 -15.18
CA ARG A 84 0.56 8.27 -14.71
C ARG A 84 1.15 7.52 -15.89
N ASP A 85 2.16 8.11 -16.52
CA ASP A 85 3.00 7.42 -17.48
C ASP A 85 3.56 6.16 -16.80
N LYS A 86 3.09 4.99 -17.24
CA LYS A 86 3.47 3.69 -16.68
C LYS A 86 4.69 3.14 -17.42
N ASN A 87 5.69 3.97 -17.73
CA ASN A 87 6.91 3.48 -18.34
C ASN A 87 8.05 3.43 -17.32
N SER A 88 8.17 2.29 -16.61
CA SER A 88 9.41 1.70 -16.06
C SER A 88 9.10 0.50 -15.17
#